data_AF-A0A2K9J2I4-F1
#
_entry.id   AF-A0A2K9J2I4-F1
#
_cell.length_a   1.000
_cell.length_b   1.000
_cell.length_c   1.000
_cell.angle_alpha   90.00
_cell.angle_beta   90.00
_cell.angle_gamma   90.00
#
_symmetry.space_group_name_H-M   'P 1'
#
loop_
_entity.id
_entity.type
_entity.pdbx_description
1 polymer ?
#
loop_
_entity_poly.entity_id
_entity_poly.type
_entity_poly.pdbx_seq_one_letter_code
_entity_poly.pdbx_strand_id
1 'polypeptide(L)' 'MNLGKVFIVLGIIFLLMGVIWNFIGKLPGDITWKKGNVIFHFPIVTSIVVSLILTLLFYIFGKFR' A
#
# COMPACT_ATOMS: atom_id res chain seq x y z
N MET A 1 7.19 -22.03 -7.62
CA MET A 1 7.46 -20.57 -7.67
C MET A 1 8.95 -20.38 -7.85
N ASN A 2 9.40 -19.73 -8.92
CA ASN A 2 10.83 -19.43 -9.10
C ASN A 2 11.26 -18.42 -8.04
N LEU A 3 12.34 -18.71 -7.30
CA LEU A 3 12.86 -17.88 -6.21
C LEU A 3 13.04 -16.42 -6.64
N GLY A 4 13.52 -16.19 -7.88
CA GLY A 4 13.67 -14.85 -8.46
C GLY A 4 12.37 -14.05 -8.57
N LYS A 5 11.22 -14.70 -8.87
CA LYS A 5 9.92 -14.00 -8.90
C LYS A 5 9.49 -13.56 -7.51
N VAL A 6 9.83 -14.31 -6.46
CA VAL A 6 9.52 -13.96 -5.07
C VAL A 6 10.29 -12.71 -4.66
N PHE A 7 11.58 -12.63 -4.97
CA PHE A 7 12.40 -11.44 -4.67
C PHE A 7 11.93 -10.19 -5.40
N ILE A 8 11.54 -10.31 -6.68
CA ILE A 8 10.99 -9.18 -7.46
C ILE A 8 9.71 -8.64 -6.81
N VAL A 9 8.80 -9.52 -6.41
CA VAL A 9 7.56 -9.12 -5.74
C VAL A 9 7.83 -8.48 -4.38
N LEU A 10 8.75 -9.05 -3.61
CA LEU A 10 9.14 -8.49 -2.32
C LEU A 10 9.68 -7.07 -2.48
N GLY A 11 10.54 -6.84 -3.48
CA GLY A 11 11.08 -5.50 -3.80
C GLY A 11 9.99 -4.49 -4.17
N ILE A 12 9.00 -4.90 -4.96
CA ILE A 12 7.84 -4.05 -5.31
C ILE A 12 7.06 -3.66 -4.06
N ILE A 13 6.79 -4.62 -3.16
CA ILE A 13 6.08 -4.37 -1.89
C ILE A 13 6.85 -3.36 -1.03
N PHE A 14 8.18 -3.53 -0.88
CA PHE A 14 9.00 -2.60 -0.11
C PHE A 14 9.04 -1.19 -0.71
N LEU A 15 9.09 -1.06 -2.04
CA LEU A 15 9.08 0.22 -2.73
C LEU A 15 7.75 0.95 -2.49
N LEU A 16 6.65 0.22 -2.57
CA LEU A 16 5.31 0.75 -2.29
C LEU A 16 5.16 1.16 -0.82
N MET A 17 5.65 0.35 0.12
CA MET A 17 5.70 0.72 1.54
C MET A 17 6.51 2.01 1.75
N GLY A 18 7.67 2.15 1.10
CA GLY A 18 8.50 3.35 1.19
C GLY A 18 7.83 4.61 0.61
N VAL A 19 7.13 4.47 -0.52
CA VAL A 19 6.35 5.56 -1.11
C VAL A 19 5.20 5.95 -0.17
N ILE A 20 4.44 4.97 0.32
CA ILE A 20 3.35 5.17 1.28
C ILE A 20 3.84 5.87 2.56
N TRP A 21 5.00 5.47 3.07
CA TRP A 21 5.59 6.06 4.27
C TRP A 21 5.95 7.53 4.10
N ASN A 22 6.41 7.93 2.92
CA ASN A 22 6.71 9.33 2.59
C ASN A 22 5.44 10.19 2.51
N PHE A 23 4.33 9.53 2.19
CA PHE A 23 3.04 10.12 1.92
C PHE A 23 2.12 10.15 3.16
N ILE A 24 2.43 9.37 4.21
CA ILE A 24 1.69 9.36 5.47
C ILE A 24 1.74 10.75 6.11
N GLY A 25 0.60 11.46 6.14
CA GLY A 25 0.45 12.77 6.79
C GLY A 25 0.53 14.02 5.89
N LYS A 26 0.72 13.91 4.57
CA LYS A 26 0.72 15.07 3.64
C LYS A 26 -0.06 14.89 2.34
N LEU A 27 -0.87 13.85 2.19
CA LEU A 27 -1.76 13.74 1.02
C LEU A 27 -3.06 14.52 1.20
N PRO A 28 -3.47 15.35 0.21
CA PRO A 28 -4.82 15.84 0.12
C PRO A 28 -5.74 14.64 -0.20
N GLY A 29 -6.41 14.10 0.83
CA GLY A 29 -7.24 12.89 0.73
C GLY A 29 -7.26 12.04 2.00
N ASP A 30 -6.27 12.19 2.89
CA ASP A 30 -6.32 11.61 4.24
C ASP A 30 -7.34 12.40 5.07
N ILE A 31 -8.44 11.75 5.44
CA ILE A 31 -9.45 12.35 6.33
C ILE A 31 -8.76 12.53 7.68
N THR A 32 -8.29 13.75 7.92
CA THR A 32 -7.67 14.15 9.17
C THR A 32 -8.74 14.85 9.99
N TRP A 33 -9.47 14.06 10.77
CA TRP A 33 -10.47 14.61 11.69
C TRP A 33 -9.75 15.12 12.94
N LYS A 34 -9.66 16.45 13.06
CA LYS A 34 -9.18 17.13 14.26
C LYS A 34 -10.38 17.60 15.07
N LYS A 35 -10.61 16.97 16.23
CA LYS A 35 -11.59 17.44 17.23
C LYS A 35 -10.86 17.63 18.57
N GLY A 36 -10.55 18.88 18.90
CA GLY A 36 -9.78 19.22 20.10
C GLY A 36 -8.36 18.63 20.09
N ASN A 37 -8.01 17.84 21.11
CA ASN A 37 -6.70 17.19 21.26
C ASN A 37 -6.60 15.82 20.55
N VAL A 38 -7.65 15.37 19.86
CA VAL A 38 -7.68 14.08 19.18
C VAL A 38 -7.52 14.30 17.68
N ILE A 39 -6.51 13.67 17.11
CA ILE A 39 -6.22 13.68 15.67
C ILE A 39 -6.45 12.27 15.16
N PHE A 40 -7.52 12.07 14.38
CA PHE A 40 -7.81 10.79 13.74
C PHE A 40 -7.38 10.88 12.27
N HIS A 41 -6.37 10.12 11.90
CA HIS A 41 -5.89 10.00 10.53
C HIS A 41 -6.48 8.74 9.91
N PHE A 42 -7.31 8.89 8.87
CA PHE A 42 -7.88 7.74 8.17
C PHE A 42 -7.30 7.63 6.75
N PRO A 43 -6.33 6.73 6.53
CA PRO A 43 -5.59 6.62 5.27
C PRO A 43 -6.35 5.77 4.23
N ILE A 44 -7.46 6.33 3.71
CA ILE A 44 -8.34 5.65 2.73
C ILE A 44 -7.59 5.35 1.44
N VAL A 45 -6.92 6.36 0.88
CA VAL A 45 -6.22 6.26 -0.41
C VAL A 45 -5.12 5.20 -0.32
N THR A 46 -4.38 5.20 0.77
CA THR A 46 -3.33 4.23 1.07
C THR A 46 -3.87 2.80 1.10
N SER A 47 -5.01 2.59 1.76
CA SER A 47 -5.64 1.28 1.90
C SER A 47 -6.13 0.75 0.55
N ILE A 48 -6.69 1.62 -0.30
CA ILE A 48 -7.12 1.27 -1.66
C ILE A 48 -5.93 0.88 -2.53
N VAL A 49 -4.85 1.68 -2.50
CA VAL A 49 -3.63 1.41 -3.29
C VAL A 49 -3.06 0.05 -2.90
N VAL A 50 -2.84 -0.19 -1.60
CA VAL A 50 -2.32 -1.47 -1.10
C VAL A 50 -3.19 -2.64 -1.54
N SER A 51 -4.51 -2.53 -1.43
CA SER A 51 -5.46 -3.56 -1.87
C SER A 51 -5.34 -3.86 -3.37
N LEU A 52 -5.22 -2.82 -4.21
CA LEU A 52 -5.09 -2.97 -5.66
C LEU A 52 -3.80 -3.70 -6.04
N ILE A 53 -2.68 -3.35 -5.40
CA ILE A 53 -1.39 -4.00 -5.60
C ILE A 53 -1.47 -5.47 -5.20
N LEU A 54 -2.01 -5.74 -4.00
CA LEU A 54 -2.08 -7.09 -3.47
C LEU A 54 -2.96 -7.98 -4.36
N THR A 55 -4.06 -7.42 -4.85
CA THR A 55 -4.95 -8.07 -5.83
C THR A 55 -4.21 -8.37 -7.13
N LEU A 56 -3.43 -7.42 -7.66
CA LEU A 56 -2.67 -7.61 -8.89
C LEU A 56 -1.56 -8.66 -8.72
N LEU A 57 -0.91 -8.68 -7.56
CA LEU A 57 0.06 -9.72 -7.19
C LEU A 57 -0.59 -11.09 -7.16
N PHE A 58 -1.71 -11.25 -6.44
CA PHE A 58 -2.44 -12.52 -6.40
C PHE A 58 -2.96 -12.94 -7.77
N TYR A 59 -3.41 -11.99 -8.60
CA TYR A 59 -3.83 -12.26 -9.97
C TYR A 59 -2.68 -12.83 -10.81
N ILE A 60 -1.50 -12.22 -10.74
CA ILE A 60 -0.31 -12.68 -11.46
C ILE A 60 0.13 -14.05 -10.92
N PHE A 61 0.23 -14.24 -9.61
CA PHE A 61 0.61 -15.54 -9.03
C PHE A 61 -0.42 -16.64 -9.32
N GLY A 62 -1.71 -16.32 -9.26
CA GLY A 62 -2.79 -17.27 -9.54
C GLY A 62 -2.87 -17.67 -11.01
N LYS A 63 -2.55 -16.75 -11.94
CA LYS A 63 -2.53 -17.01 -13.38
C LYS A 63 -1.28 -17.79 -13.85
N PHE A 64 -0.20 -17.79 -13.06
CA PHE A 64 1.02 -18.54 -13.36
C PHE A 64 1.01 -19.99 -12.86
N ARG A 65 -0.16 -20.50 -12.41
CA ARG A 65 -0.39 -21.91 -12.14
C ARG A 65 -1.05 -22.60 -13.33
#